data_AF-A0A3G9DLW6-F1
#
_entry.id   AF-A0A3G9DLW6-F1
#
_cell.length_a   1.000
_cell.length_b   1.000
_cell.length_c   1.000
_cell.angle_alpha   90.00
_cell.angle_beta   90.00
_cell.angle_gamma   90.00
#
_symmetry.space_group_name_H-M   'P 1'
#
loop_
_entity.id
_entity.type
_entity.pdbx_description
1 polymer ?
#
loop_
_entity_poly.entity_id
_entity_poly.type
_entity_poly.pdbx_seq_one_letter_code
_entity_poly.pdbx_strand_id
1 'polypeptide(L)'
;ATPIVMQLPIGSENDFTGVVDLVEMQAYVWNGTEELGAKYDTTEIPDDLKDKAQEYHEKLVEAAAEADDDLMNKFFEDGDLSKEDIRAGVRKLTIAKEAFPIFCGSAFKDKGVQPMLDGVVDYLPSPEDVPAIKGYKPGDESVEIDRHPVKSDPFAALVFKISTH
;
A
#
# COMPACT_ATOMS: atom_id res chain seq x y z
N ALA A 1 -8.88 -9.12 8.71
CA ALA A 1 -8.01 -8.08 8.14
C ALA A 1 -8.71 -6.74 8.27
N THR A 2 -8.01 -5.76 8.82
CA THR A 2 -8.55 -4.44 9.16
C THR A 2 -8.26 -3.44 8.02
N PRO A 3 -9.23 -2.64 7.56
CA PRO A 3 -8.95 -1.58 6.60
C PRO A 3 -8.15 -0.45 7.25
N ILE A 4 -7.07 -0.02 6.63
CA ILE A 4 -6.29 1.17 7.03
C ILE A 4 -6.53 2.25 5.99
N VAL A 5 -7.13 3.37 6.37
CA VAL A 5 -7.38 4.47 5.45
C VAL A 5 -6.07 5.21 5.19
N MET A 6 -5.59 5.19 3.95
CA MET A 6 -4.37 5.89 3.54
C MET A 6 -4.66 7.28 2.97
N GLN A 7 -5.88 7.46 2.46
CA GLN A 7 -6.28 8.67 1.74
C GLN A 7 -7.73 9.07 2.01
N LEU A 8 -7.99 10.38 1.96
CA LEU A 8 -9.34 10.94 1.95
C LEU A 8 -9.62 11.61 0.59
N PRO A 9 -10.82 11.45 0.01
CA PRO A 9 -11.15 12.12 -1.24
C PRO A 9 -11.41 13.63 -1.01
N ILE A 10 -10.96 14.46 -1.95
CA ILE A 10 -11.30 15.89 -2.02
C ILE A 10 -12.48 16.03 -2.98
N GLY A 11 -13.64 16.34 -2.40
CA GLY A 11 -14.94 16.32 -3.10
C GLY A 11 -15.45 14.90 -3.37
N SER A 12 -16.58 14.82 -4.06
CA SER A 12 -17.25 13.55 -4.38
C SER A 12 -17.93 13.61 -5.75
N GLU A 13 -18.16 12.46 -6.37
CA GLU A 13 -18.85 12.36 -7.67
C GLU A 13 -18.24 13.28 -8.74
N ASN A 14 -19.00 14.26 -9.22
CA ASN A 14 -18.58 15.25 -10.20
C ASN A 14 -17.55 16.23 -9.65
N ASP A 15 -17.65 16.57 -8.37
CA ASP A 15 -16.79 17.52 -7.67
C ASP A 15 -15.49 16.89 -7.16
N PHE A 16 -15.25 15.61 -7.47
CA PHE A 16 -14.00 14.93 -7.13
C PHE A 16 -12.80 15.54 -7.89
N THR A 17 -11.89 16.13 -7.12
CA THR A 17 -10.77 16.95 -7.64
C THR A 17 -9.41 16.40 -7.24
N GLY A 18 -9.32 15.64 -6.15
CA GLY A 18 -8.05 15.15 -5.64
C GLY A 18 -8.19 14.23 -4.44
N VAL A 19 -7.06 13.94 -3.80
CA VAL A 19 -6.98 13.13 -2.58
C VAL A 19 -6.09 13.80 -1.56
N VAL A 20 -6.36 13.59 -0.28
CA VAL A 20 -5.45 13.90 0.82
C VAL A 20 -4.67 12.64 1.13
N ASP A 21 -3.35 12.71 1.09
CA ASP A 21 -2.45 11.67 1.54
C ASP A 21 -2.22 11.81 3.05
N LEU A 22 -2.59 10.78 3.81
CA LEU A 22 -2.53 10.81 5.27
C LEU A 22 -1.13 10.46 5.82
N VAL A 23 -0.23 9.90 5.02
CA VAL A 23 1.17 9.69 5.43
C VAL A 23 1.95 10.99 5.25
N GLU A 24 1.75 11.64 4.10
CA GLU A 24 2.44 12.88 3.78
C GLU A 24 1.82 14.11 4.44
N MET A 25 0.54 14.01 4.83
CA MET A 25 -0.29 15.09 5.35
C MET A 25 -0.38 16.27 4.37
N GLN A 26 -0.63 15.94 3.10
CA GLN A 26 -0.74 16.88 1.98
C GLN A 26 -1.88 16.51 1.05
N ALA A 27 -2.38 17.49 0.29
CA ALA A 27 -3.38 17.27 -0.75
C ALA A 27 -2.71 17.13 -2.12
N TYR A 28 -3.17 16.16 -2.91
CA TYR A 28 -2.82 15.97 -4.31
C TYR A 28 -4.04 16.33 -5.16
N VAL A 29 -3.91 17.37 -5.99
CA VAL A 29 -5.02 17.92 -6.78
C VAL A 29 -4.72 17.82 -8.27
N TRP A 30 -5.67 17.26 -9.03
CA TRP A 30 -5.59 17.18 -10.49
C TRP A 30 -6.46 18.25 -11.13
N ASN A 31 -5.79 19.25 -11.70
CA ASN A 31 -6.41 20.41 -12.34
C ASN A 31 -6.88 20.17 -13.80
N GLY A 32 -6.74 18.93 -14.32
CA GLY A 32 -7.28 18.52 -15.62
C GLY A 32 -6.55 19.13 -16.83
N THR A 33 -5.37 19.71 -16.62
CA THR A 33 -4.55 20.36 -17.66
C THR A 33 -3.58 19.42 -18.36
N GLU A 34 -3.36 18.21 -17.84
CA GLU A 34 -2.35 17.26 -18.33
C GLU A 34 -2.99 15.97 -18.85
N GLU A 35 -2.38 15.37 -19.88
CA GLU A 35 -2.81 14.08 -20.42
C GLU A 35 -2.69 12.99 -19.35
N LEU A 36 -3.77 12.21 -19.15
CA LEU A 36 -3.83 11.02 -18.30
C LEU A 36 -3.42 11.24 -16.83
N GLY A 37 -3.57 12.47 -16.32
CA GLY A 37 -3.25 12.79 -14.92
C GLY A 37 -1.76 12.63 -14.58
N ALA A 38 -0.88 12.75 -15.59
CA ALA A 38 0.57 12.59 -15.45
C ALA A 38 1.20 13.51 -14.40
N LYS A 39 0.54 14.64 -14.08
CA LYS A 39 0.91 15.53 -12.99
C LYS A 39 -0.29 15.91 -12.14
N TYR A 40 0.00 16.09 -10.87
CA TYR A 40 -0.87 16.69 -9.87
C TYR A 40 -0.09 17.74 -9.11
N ASP A 41 -0.80 18.72 -8.58
CA ASP A 41 -0.23 19.72 -7.69
C ASP A 41 -0.28 19.21 -6.25
N THR A 42 0.82 19.38 -5.53
CA THR A 42 0.88 19.11 -4.09
C THR A 42 0.58 20.41 -3.35
N THR A 43 -0.50 20.42 -2.56
CA THR A 43 -1.00 21.61 -1.87
C THR A 43 -1.26 21.31 -0.39
N GLU A 44 -1.55 22.36 0.38
CA GLU A 44 -2.09 22.20 1.73
C GLU A 44 -3.45 21.50 1.69
N ILE A 45 -3.78 20.81 2.77
CA ILE A 45 -5.08 20.16 2.95
C ILE A 45 -6.18 21.24 3.00
N PRO A 46 -7.28 21.08 2.25
CA PRO A 46 -8.43 21.99 2.33
C PRO A 46 -8.95 22.17 3.76
N ASP A 47 -9.34 23.38 4.14
CA ASP A 47 -9.73 23.71 5.52
C ASP A 47 -10.88 22.84 6.04
N ASP A 48 -11.82 22.47 5.18
CA ASP A 48 -12.96 21.60 5.50
C ASP A 48 -12.57 20.13 5.73
N LEU A 49 -11.35 19.73 5.34
CA LEU A 49 -10.82 18.40 5.52
C LEU A 49 -9.73 18.30 6.59
N LYS A 50 -9.20 19.42 7.11
CA LYS A 50 -8.08 19.41 8.07
C LYS A 50 -8.37 18.56 9.31
N ASP A 51 -9.49 18.81 9.97
CA ASP A 51 -9.86 18.08 11.20
C ASP A 51 -10.03 16.58 10.94
N LYS A 52 -10.66 16.24 9.81
CA LYS A 52 -10.87 14.85 9.41
C LYS A 52 -9.56 14.17 8.99
N ALA A 53 -8.68 14.87 8.30
CA ALA A 53 -7.37 14.35 7.93
C ALA A 53 -6.55 14.06 9.18
N GLN A 54 -6.56 14.94 10.17
CA GLN A 54 -5.90 14.71 11.45
C GLN A 54 -6.47 13.49 12.18
N GLU A 55 -7.80 13.37 12.29
CA GLU A 55 -8.46 12.21 12.92
C GLU A 55 -8.05 10.89 12.27
N TYR A 56 -8.01 10.85 10.93
CA TYR A 56 -7.65 9.63 10.20
C TYR A 56 -6.14 9.38 10.15
N HIS A 57 -5.33 10.43 10.24
CA HIS A 57 -3.88 10.32 10.40
C HIS A 57 -3.54 9.67 11.74
N GLU A 58 -4.15 10.11 12.84
CA GLU A 58 -3.97 9.51 14.17
C GLU A 58 -4.33 8.02 14.15
N LYS A 59 -5.47 7.66 13.55
CA LYS A 59 -5.87 6.25 13.37
C LYS A 59 -4.89 5.44 12.52
N LEU A 60 -4.31 6.06 11.49
CA LEU A 60 -3.30 5.44 10.64
C LEU A 60 -2.00 5.19 11.43
N VAL A 61 -1.55 6.15 12.22
CA VAL A 61 -0.34 6.05 13.06
C VAL A 61 -0.54 4.98 14.13
N GLU A 62 -1.67 4.97 14.82
CA GLU A 62 -2.04 3.93 15.79
C GLU A 62 -2.01 2.54 15.14
N ALA A 63 -2.66 2.38 13.98
CA ALA A 63 -2.67 1.10 13.27
C ALA A 63 -1.27 0.67 12.82
N ALA A 64 -0.42 1.60 12.38
CA ALA A 64 0.95 1.28 12.00
C ALA A 64 1.81 0.86 13.21
N ALA A 65 1.59 1.48 14.36
CA ALA A 65 2.29 1.16 15.61
C ALA A 65 2.00 -0.28 16.09
N GLU A 66 0.79 -0.80 15.83
CA GLU A 66 0.41 -2.19 16.17
C GLU A 66 1.19 -3.27 15.39
N ALA A 67 1.99 -2.90 14.38
CA ALA A 67 2.74 -3.86 13.57
C ALA A 67 3.90 -4.55 14.33
N ASP A 68 4.48 -3.90 15.34
CA ASP A 68 5.37 -4.53 16.33
C ASP A 68 5.64 -3.69 17.57
N ASP A 69 6.24 -4.35 18.56
CA ASP A 69 6.65 -3.79 19.84
C ASP A 69 7.58 -2.57 19.70
N ASP A 70 8.47 -2.54 18.69
CA ASP A 70 9.40 -1.43 18.51
C ASP A 70 8.67 -0.16 18.06
N LEU A 71 7.78 -0.28 17.07
CA LEU A 71 6.93 0.83 16.62
C LEU A 71 5.94 1.27 17.71
N MET A 72 5.35 0.33 18.44
CA MET A 72 4.47 0.62 19.57
C MET A 72 5.17 1.42 20.67
N ASN A 73 6.41 1.05 21.01
CA ASN A 73 7.18 1.77 22.01
C ASN A 73 7.53 3.20 21.56
N LYS A 74 7.96 3.38 20.30
CA LYS A 74 8.21 4.72 19.73
C LYS A 74 6.96 5.59 19.81
N PHE A 75 5.81 5.05 19.43
CA PHE A 75 4.55 5.77 19.49
C PHE A 75 4.18 6.21 20.92
N PHE A 76 4.39 5.35 21.93
CA PHE A 76 4.14 5.73 23.33
C PHE A 76 5.12 6.77 23.89
N GLU A 77 6.36 6.78 23.41
CA GLU A 77 7.39 7.74 23.85
C GLU A 77 7.21 9.11 23.19
N ASP A 78 7.03 9.13 21.87
CA ASP A 78 7.04 10.36 21.06
C ASP A 78 5.62 10.89 20.76
N GLY A 79 4.59 10.05 20.89
CA GLY A 79 3.19 10.37 20.56
C GLY A 79 2.88 10.35 19.06
N ASP A 80 3.86 10.03 18.20
CA ASP A 80 3.73 9.98 16.74
C ASP A 80 4.79 9.04 16.14
N LEU A 81 4.69 8.74 14.84
CA LEU A 81 5.67 7.96 14.09
C LEU A 81 6.21 8.75 12.90
N SER A 82 7.46 8.49 12.54
CA SER A 82 8.00 9.04 11.29
C SER A 82 7.26 8.48 10.07
N LYS A 83 7.26 9.20 8.95
CA LYS A 83 6.66 8.72 7.68
C LYS A 83 7.22 7.37 7.23
N GLU A 84 8.50 7.11 7.50
CA GLU A 84 9.16 5.84 7.20
C GLU A 84 8.65 4.73 8.12
N ASP A 85 8.50 5.01 9.41
CA ASP A 85 7.95 4.08 10.41
C ASP A 85 6.48 3.74 10.10
N ILE A 86 5.65 4.72 9.75
CA ILE A 86 4.26 4.50 9.32
C ILE A 86 4.23 3.55 8.11
N ARG A 87 5.04 3.84 7.08
CA ARG A 87 5.11 3.00 5.88
C ARG A 87 5.54 1.57 6.21
N ALA A 88 6.56 1.42 7.05
CA ALA A 88 7.08 0.12 7.47
C ALA A 88 6.03 -0.71 8.23
N GLY A 89 5.32 -0.09 9.18
CA GLY A 89 4.25 -0.74 9.95
C GLY A 89 3.11 -1.20 9.04
N VAL A 90 2.60 -0.32 8.18
CA VAL A 90 1.53 -0.66 7.23
C VAL A 90 1.97 -1.77 6.27
N ARG A 91 3.20 -1.72 5.74
CA ARG A 91 3.75 -2.76 4.87
C ARG A 91 3.76 -4.12 5.57
N LYS A 92 4.26 -4.17 6.81
CA LYS A 92 4.36 -5.40 7.59
C LYS A 92 2.98 -6.04 7.80
N LEU A 93 2.00 -5.25 8.22
CA LEU A 93 0.61 -5.71 8.39
C LEU A 93 -0.01 -6.17 7.07
N THR A 94 0.31 -5.49 5.97
CA THR A 94 -0.16 -5.85 4.62
C THR A 94 0.39 -7.20 4.17
N ILE A 95 1.70 -7.43 4.32
CA ILE A 95 2.36 -8.69 3.98
C ILE A 95 1.83 -9.85 4.85
N ALA A 96 1.58 -9.58 6.14
CA ALA A 96 0.97 -10.53 7.07
C ALA A 96 -0.52 -10.79 6.80
N LYS A 97 -1.17 -10.00 5.92
CA LYS A 97 -2.61 -10.02 5.63
C LYS A 97 -3.49 -9.69 6.84
N GLU A 98 -2.93 -8.95 7.79
CA GLU A 98 -3.61 -8.51 9.01
C GLU A 98 -4.34 -7.19 8.79
N ALA A 99 -3.84 -6.35 7.89
CA ALA A 99 -4.48 -5.13 7.46
C ALA A 99 -4.39 -4.92 5.93
N PHE A 100 -5.26 -4.06 5.40
CA PHE A 100 -5.25 -3.69 3.99
C PHE A 100 -5.30 -2.17 3.83
N PRO A 101 -4.31 -1.56 3.15
CA PRO A 101 -4.31 -0.13 2.91
C PRO A 101 -5.38 0.26 1.88
N ILE A 102 -6.17 1.26 2.21
CA ILE A 102 -7.31 1.75 1.43
C ILE A 102 -6.94 3.07 0.78
N PHE A 103 -6.91 3.04 -0.55
CA PHE A 103 -6.71 4.18 -1.42
C PHE A 103 -8.03 4.59 -2.08
N CYS A 104 -8.13 5.85 -2.51
CA CYS A 104 -9.28 6.33 -3.26
C CYS A 104 -8.85 7.06 -4.54
N GLY A 105 -9.75 7.10 -5.53
CA GLY A 105 -9.45 7.69 -6.82
C GLY A 105 -10.54 7.40 -7.85
N SER A 106 -10.35 7.92 -9.06
CA SER A 106 -11.18 7.66 -10.22
C SER A 106 -10.29 7.41 -11.43
N ALA A 107 -10.20 6.14 -11.83
CA ALA A 107 -9.47 5.75 -13.03
C ALA A 107 -10.09 6.37 -14.30
N PHE A 108 -11.41 6.50 -14.34
CA PHE A 108 -12.11 7.14 -15.48
C PHE A 108 -11.77 8.62 -15.63
N LYS A 109 -11.46 9.32 -14.52
CA LYS A 109 -11.09 10.74 -14.54
C LYS A 109 -9.56 10.95 -14.50
N ASP A 110 -8.78 9.87 -14.51
CA ASP A 110 -7.32 9.87 -14.38
C ASP A 110 -6.79 10.50 -13.08
N LYS A 111 -7.51 10.38 -11.96
CA LYS A 111 -7.15 10.98 -10.66
C LYS A 111 -6.97 9.93 -9.57
N GLY A 112 -5.84 9.93 -8.88
CA GLY A 112 -5.59 9.05 -7.71
C GLY A 112 -5.08 7.64 -8.04
N VAL A 113 -5.02 7.24 -9.33
CA VAL A 113 -4.41 5.96 -9.71
C VAL A 113 -2.90 5.97 -9.48
N GLN A 114 -2.28 7.12 -9.69
CA GLN A 114 -0.84 7.33 -9.57
C GLN A 114 -0.34 7.07 -8.14
N PRO A 115 -0.86 7.72 -7.08
CA PRO A 115 -0.44 7.40 -5.71
C PRO A 115 -0.86 6.00 -5.25
N MET A 116 -1.89 5.38 -5.85
CA MET A 116 -2.21 3.98 -5.59
C MET A 116 -1.09 3.06 -6.13
N LEU A 117 -0.48 3.37 -7.28
CA LEU A 117 0.68 2.64 -7.79
C LEU A 117 1.91 2.83 -6.92
N ASP A 118 2.10 4.01 -6.33
CA ASP A 118 3.15 4.21 -5.31
C ASP A 118 2.88 3.30 -4.10
N GLY A 119 1.62 3.20 -3.66
CA GLY A 119 1.20 2.25 -2.64
C GLY A 119 1.46 0.78 -2.97
N VAL A 120 1.40 0.39 -4.26
CA VAL A 120 1.79 -0.96 -4.69
C VAL A 120 3.26 -1.22 -4.37
N VAL A 121 4.13 -0.24 -4.61
CA VAL A 121 5.56 -0.35 -4.34
C VAL A 121 5.82 -0.37 -2.83
N ASP A 122 5.19 0.56 -2.10
CA ASP A 122 5.41 0.74 -0.67
C ASP A 122 4.90 -0.45 0.16
N TYR A 123 3.74 -1.01 -0.16
CA TYR A 123 3.02 -1.91 0.75
C TYR A 123 2.89 -3.36 0.28
N LEU A 124 2.97 -3.66 -1.03
CA LEU A 124 2.83 -5.04 -1.50
C LEU A 124 4.16 -5.81 -1.42
N PRO A 125 4.08 -7.15 -1.23
CA PRO A 125 5.27 -7.98 -1.14
C PRO A 125 6.05 -8.02 -2.45
N SER A 126 7.38 -8.02 -2.32
CA SER A 126 8.31 -8.48 -3.34
C SER A 126 8.39 -10.02 -3.34
N PRO A 127 9.00 -10.65 -4.36
CA PRO A 127 9.24 -12.10 -4.34
C PRO A 127 10.00 -12.59 -3.10
N GLU A 128 10.87 -11.76 -2.53
CA GLU A 128 11.67 -12.10 -1.34
C GLU A 128 10.83 -12.10 -0.05
N ASP A 129 9.69 -11.41 -0.05
CA ASP A 129 8.78 -11.32 1.09
C ASP A 129 7.82 -12.53 1.17
N VAL A 130 7.87 -13.44 0.20
CA VAL A 130 6.95 -14.59 0.10
C VAL A 130 7.69 -15.88 0.47
N PRO A 131 7.08 -16.79 1.25
CA PRO A 131 7.68 -18.09 1.56
C PRO A 131 8.04 -18.90 0.31
N ALA A 132 9.04 -19.76 0.45
CA ALA A 132 9.42 -20.71 -0.59
C ALA A 132 8.21 -21.53 -1.07
N ILE A 133 8.11 -21.72 -2.39
CA ILE A 133 7.03 -22.52 -2.95
C ILE A 133 7.30 -24.00 -2.67
N LYS A 134 6.30 -24.71 -2.17
CA LYS A 134 6.40 -26.13 -1.85
C LYS A 134 5.85 -26.98 -2.98
N GLY A 135 6.46 -28.13 -3.21
CA GLY A 135 6.02 -29.13 -4.18
C GLY A 135 6.58 -30.51 -3.84
N TYR A 136 6.43 -31.44 -4.78
CA TYR A 136 6.91 -32.81 -4.61
C TYR A 136 7.93 -33.17 -5.67
N LYS A 137 8.83 -34.11 -5.35
CA LYS A 137 9.81 -34.62 -6.30
C LYS A 137 9.08 -35.27 -7.49
N PRO A 138 9.43 -34.93 -8.75
CA PRO A 138 8.83 -35.57 -9.91
C PRO A 138 9.01 -37.09 -9.87
N GLY A 139 7.90 -37.83 -9.97
CA GLY A 139 7.86 -39.29 -9.91
C GLY A 139 7.87 -39.89 -8.51
N ASP A 140 7.92 -39.09 -7.45
CA ASP A 140 7.85 -39.55 -6.06
C ASP A 140 7.17 -38.50 -5.16
N GLU A 141 5.86 -38.62 -4.99
CA GLU A 141 5.06 -37.70 -4.17
C GLU A 141 5.28 -37.86 -2.66
N SER A 142 6.06 -38.86 -2.21
CA SER A 142 6.40 -39.01 -0.79
C SER A 142 7.51 -38.06 -0.33
N VAL A 143 8.19 -37.40 -1.27
CA VAL A 143 9.31 -36.48 -1.01
C VAL A 143 8.89 -35.04 -1.32
N GLU A 144 8.64 -34.26 -0.27
CA GLU A 144 8.43 -32.80 -0.37
C GLU A 144 9.76 -32.10 -0.67
N ILE A 145 9.70 -31.11 -1.58
CA ILE A 145 10.80 -30.21 -1.92
C ILE A 145 10.27 -28.78 -1.93
N ASP A 146 11.16 -27.81 -1.72
CA ASP A 146 10.83 -26.39 -1.80
C ASP A 146 11.63 -25.69 -2.91
N ARG A 147 11.18 -24.49 -3.29
CA ARG A 147 11.92 -23.58 -4.17
C ARG A 147 11.88 -22.17 -3.62
N HIS A 148 13.06 -21.66 -3.29
CA HIS A 148 13.27 -20.32 -2.80
C HIS A 148 13.36 -19.34 -3.97
N PRO A 149 12.88 -18.10 -3.81
CA PRO A 149 12.90 -17.07 -4.86
C PRO A 149 14.31 -16.47 -5.05
N VAL A 150 15.35 -17.30 -5.14
CA VAL A 150 16.76 -16.89 -5.24
C VAL A 150 17.45 -17.53 -6.45
N LYS A 151 18.42 -16.82 -7.02
CA LYS A 151 19.12 -17.26 -8.26
C LYS A 151 19.94 -18.54 -8.10
N SER A 152 20.32 -18.88 -6.86
CA SER A 152 21.11 -20.07 -6.56
C SER A 152 20.28 -21.36 -6.53
N ASP A 153 18.96 -21.26 -6.44
CA ASP A 153 18.07 -22.41 -6.32
C ASP A 153 17.77 -23.02 -7.70
N PRO A 154 17.48 -24.34 -7.82
CA PRO A 154 17.18 -24.95 -9.10
C PRO A 154 15.95 -24.33 -9.77
N PHE A 155 16.00 -24.11 -11.08
CA PHE A 155 14.90 -23.52 -11.84
C PHE A 155 13.56 -24.27 -11.62
N ALA A 156 12.52 -23.51 -11.30
CA ALA A 156 11.13 -23.96 -11.24
C ALA A 156 10.20 -22.84 -11.73
N ALA A 157 9.13 -23.21 -12.42
CA ALA A 157 8.15 -22.27 -12.95
C ALA A 157 6.75 -22.91 -12.99
N LEU A 158 5.72 -22.06 -12.88
CA LEU A 158 4.32 -22.44 -12.99
C LEU A 158 3.72 -21.88 -14.28
N VAL A 159 3.23 -22.75 -15.15
CA VAL A 159 2.46 -22.32 -16.34
C VAL A 159 1.05 -21.97 -15.89
N PHE A 160 0.68 -20.69 -15.94
CA PHE A 160 -0.64 -20.21 -15.50
C PHE A 160 -1.59 -19.83 -16.65
N LYS A 161 -1.09 -19.67 -17.88
CA LYS A 161 -1.91 -19.35 -19.06
C LYS A 161 -1.31 -19.94 -20.34
N ILE A 162 -2.18 -20.53 -21.17
CA ILE A 162 -1.87 -20.93 -22.55
C ILE A 162 -2.71 -20.04 -23.48
N SER A 163 -2.08 -19.46 -24.50
CA SER A 163 -2.74 -18.66 -25.53
C SER A 163 -2.25 -19.12 -26.90
N THR A 164 -3.20 -19.40 -27.79
CA THR A 164 -2.95 -19.70 -29.20
C THR A 164 -3.46 -18.50 -30.01
N HIS A 165 -2.61 -17.97 -30.90
CA HIS A 165 -2.99 -16.92 -31.84
C HIS A 165 -3.99 -17.42 -32.88
#